data_AF-X1UA16-F1
#
_entry.id   AF-X1UA16-F1
#
_cell.length_a   1.000
_cell.length_b   1.000
_cell.length_c   1.000
_cell.angle_alpha   90.00
_cell.angle_beta   90.00
_cell.angle_gamma   90.00
#
_symmetry.space_group_name_H-M   'P 1'
#
loop_
_entity.id
_entity.type
_entity.pdbx_description
1 polymer ?
#
loop_
_entity_poly.entity_id
_entity_poly.type
_entity_poly.pdbx_seq_one_letter_code
_entity_poly.pdbx_strand_id
1 'polypeptide(L)'
;MANFKPKIGLEIHVELKTRSKMFCDCKNEPDVTEPNSNICPICLSFPGTLPKANKRAIEWTIKTALALNCKIASQTKFDRKNYFYPDLPKGYQISQYDLPISNDGFLEIDDKITYRQIRQRAFPKRSWTT
;
A
#
# COMPACT_ATOMS: atom_id res chain seq x y z
N MET A 1 12.36 41.54 -7.71
CA MET A 1 12.16 40.08 -7.90
C MET A 1 10.93 39.67 -7.12
N ALA A 2 9.99 38.95 -7.74
CA ALA A 2 8.79 38.48 -7.04
C ALA A 2 9.15 37.40 -6.01
N ASN A 3 8.60 37.51 -4.80
CA ASN A 3 8.87 36.59 -3.69
C ASN A 3 7.84 35.46 -3.71
N PHE A 4 8.20 34.30 -4.28
CA PHE A 4 7.30 33.13 -4.37
C PHE A 4 7.58 32.12 -3.25
N LYS A 5 6.52 31.49 -2.74
CA LYS A 5 6.62 30.38 -1.77
C LYS A 5 6.07 29.09 -2.39
N PRO A 6 6.90 28.08 -2.68
CA PRO A 6 6.44 26.83 -3.26
C PRO A 6 5.65 26.00 -2.25
N LYS A 7 4.67 25.23 -2.74
CA LYS A 7 3.94 24.21 -1.97
C LYS A 7 4.27 22.84 -2.56
N ILE A 8 4.81 21.94 -1.74
CA ILE A 8 5.28 20.61 -2.18
C ILE A 8 4.48 19.54 -1.44
N GLY A 9 3.99 18.54 -2.16
CA GLY A 9 3.37 17.34 -1.61
C GLY A 9 4.14 16.10 -2.06
N LEU A 10 4.31 15.13 -1.17
CA LEU A 10 5.01 13.87 -1.44
C LEU A 10 4.04 12.69 -1.32
N GLU A 11 4.13 11.74 -2.25
CA GLU A 11 3.46 10.44 -2.18
C GLU A 11 4.53 9.36 -2.00
N ILE A 12 4.47 8.64 -0.88
CA ILE A 12 5.49 7.67 -0.49
C ILE A 12 4.86 6.28 -0.46
N HIS A 13 5.48 5.34 -1.18
CA HIS A 13 5.13 3.92 -1.13
C HIS A 13 6.19 3.14 -0.36
N VAL A 14 5.76 2.32 0.60
CA VAL A 14 6.64 1.51 1.44
C VAL A 14 6.28 0.03 1.28
N GLU A 15 7.28 -0.81 1.03
CA GLU A 15 7.11 -2.26 0.97
C GLU A 15 7.22 -2.85 2.38
N LEU A 16 6.18 -3.57 2.81
CA LEU A 16 6.19 -4.28 4.09
C LEU A 16 6.93 -5.60 3.93
N LYS A 17 7.90 -5.86 4.81
CA LYS A 17 8.68 -7.12 4.87
C LYS A 17 7.90 -8.28 5.51
N THR A 18 6.65 -8.49 5.08
CA THR A 18 5.84 -9.62 5.55
C THR A 18 6.31 -10.94 4.93
N ARG A 19 6.01 -12.08 5.57
CA ARG A 19 6.36 -13.40 5.04
C ARG A 19 5.60 -13.76 3.75
N SER A 20 4.31 -13.40 3.68
CA SER A 20 3.45 -13.62 2.52
C SER A 20 2.98 -12.31 1.90
N LYS A 21 2.50 -12.38 0.65
CA LYS A 21 1.94 -11.23 -0.08
C LYS A 21 0.66 -10.70 0.59
N MET A 22 0.18 -9.54 0.12
CA MET A 22 -0.96 -8.86 0.74
C MET A 22 -2.30 -9.62 0.62
N PHE A 23 -2.54 -10.33 -0.49
CA PHE A 23 -3.83 -10.97 -0.78
C PHE A 23 -3.76 -12.47 -1.11
N CYS A 24 -2.61 -13.10 -0.91
CA CYS A 24 -2.41 -14.53 -1.15
C CYS A 24 -1.25 -15.05 -0.29
N ASP A 25 -1.11 -16.37 -0.22
CA ASP A 25 -0.12 -17.03 0.66
C ASP A 25 1.27 -17.21 0.01
N CYS A 26 1.48 -16.72 -1.23
CA CYS A 26 2.81 -16.68 -1.84
C CYS A 26 3.80 -15.92 -0.96
N LYS A 27 5.05 -16.37 -0.97
CA LYS A 27 6.17 -15.67 -0.33
C LYS A 27 6.29 -14.24 -0.86
N ASN A 28 6.57 -13.30 0.05
CA ASN A 28 6.87 -11.93 -0.28
C ASN A 28 8.38 -11.68 -0.16
N GLU A 29 9.10 -12.25 -1.12
CA GLU A 29 10.56 -12.16 -1.21
C GLU A 29 10.91 -11.34 -2.47
N PRO A 30 11.33 -10.07 -2.32
CA PRO A 30 11.65 -9.18 -3.43
C PRO A 30 12.97 -9.54 -4.13
N ASP A 31 13.89 -10.18 -3.41
CA ASP A 31 15.27 -10.41 -3.84
C ASP A 31 15.44 -11.70 -4.68
N VAL A 32 14.33 -12.35 -5.04
CA VAL A 32 14.37 -13.56 -5.87
C VAL A 32 14.69 -13.18 -7.32
N THR A 33 15.74 -13.78 -7.86
CA THR A 33 16.25 -13.51 -9.21
C THR A 33 15.56 -14.32 -10.30
N GLU A 34 14.93 -15.44 -9.95
CA GLU A 34 14.17 -16.25 -10.90
C GLU A 34 12.78 -15.63 -11.16
N PRO A 35 12.47 -15.26 -12.42
CA PRO A 35 11.19 -14.64 -12.75
C PRO A 35 10.04 -15.62 -12.51
N ASN A 36 8.90 -15.10 -12.08
CA ASN A 36 7.65 -15.86 -11.88
C ASN A 36 7.77 -17.07 -10.92
N SER A 37 8.78 -17.12 -10.06
CA SER A 37 8.99 -18.18 -9.06
C SER A 37 7.99 -18.14 -7.90
N ASN A 38 7.61 -16.94 -7.44
CA ASN A 38 6.73 -16.72 -6.30
C ASN A 38 5.28 -16.36 -6.71
N ILE A 39 4.66 -17.19 -7.56
CA ILE A 39 3.31 -16.94 -8.12
C ILE A 39 2.28 -17.98 -7.67
N CYS A 40 0.99 -17.63 -7.80
CA CYS A 40 -0.15 -18.51 -7.61
C CYS A 40 -1.33 -18.03 -8.47
N PRO A 41 -2.41 -18.82 -8.61
CA PRO A 41 -3.60 -18.41 -9.36
C PRO A 41 -4.19 -17.08 -8.88
N ILE A 42 -4.11 -16.76 -7.58
CA ILE A 42 -4.64 -15.50 -7.03
C ILE A 42 -3.81 -14.31 -7.52
N CYS A 43 -2.48 -14.34 -7.48
CA CYS A 43 -1.68 -13.20 -7.93
C CYS A 43 -1.66 -13.07 -9.46
N LEU A 44 -1.75 -14.20 -10.19
CA LEU A 44 -1.93 -14.22 -11.64
C LEU A 44 -3.36 -13.90 -12.08
N SER A 45 -4.29 -13.74 -11.14
CA SER A 45 -5.67 -13.36 -11.44
C SER A 45 -6.42 -14.35 -12.32
N PHE A 46 -6.21 -15.64 -12.08
CA PHE A 46 -6.97 -16.67 -12.78
C PHE A 46 -8.47 -16.55 -12.46
N PRO A 47 -9.35 -16.87 -13.43
CA PRO A 47 -10.80 -16.84 -13.22
C PRO A 47 -11.22 -17.66 -12.00
N GLY A 48 -12.14 -17.12 -11.20
CA GLY A 48 -12.67 -17.78 -10.00
C GLY A 48 -11.83 -17.64 -8.72
N THR A 49 -10.69 -16.95 -8.78
CA THR A 49 -9.86 -16.72 -7.58
C THR A 49 -10.35 -15.56 -6.72
N LEU A 50 -10.17 -15.66 -5.40
CA LEU A 50 -10.55 -14.63 -4.42
C LEU A 50 -9.35 -14.15 -3.59
N PRO A 51 -9.22 -12.84 -3.33
CA PRO A 51 -8.16 -12.29 -2.50
C PRO A 51 -8.41 -12.54 -1.00
N LYS A 52 -7.36 -12.85 -0.25
CA LYS A 52 -7.40 -13.00 1.21
C LYS A 52 -6.39 -12.06 1.87
N ALA A 53 -6.88 -11.03 2.57
CA ALA A 53 -6.04 -10.01 3.16
C ALA A 53 -5.09 -10.55 4.24
N ASN A 54 -3.85 -10.08 4.21
CA ASN A 54 -2.80 -10.47 5.14
C ASN A 54 -2.94 -9.72 6.47
N LYS A 55 -3.27 -10.46 7.54
CA LYS A 55 -3.44 -9.91 8.89
C LYS A 55 -2.19 -9.15 9.38
N ARG A 56 -1.00 -9.71 9.16
CA ARG A 56 0.26 -9.09 9.62
C ARG A 56 0.54 -7.78 8.91
N ALA A 57 0.24 -7.71 7.61
CA ALA A 57 0.39 -6.48 6.84
C ALA A 57 -0.52 -5.37 7.41
N ILE A 58 -1.78 -5.69 7.73
CA ILE A 58 -2.73 -4.73 8.34
C ILE A 58 -2.24 -4.26 9.72
N GLU A 59 -1.79 -5.18 10.58
CA GLU A 59 -1.25 -4.85 11.90
C GLU A 59 -0.05 -3.87 11.78
N TRP A 60 0.84 -4.10 10.82
CA TRP A 60 1.99 -3.23 10.59
C TRP A 60 1.60 -1.88 10.01
N THR A 61 0.60 -1.82 9.10
CA THR A 61 0.05 -0.54 8.64
C THR A 61 -0.52 0.26 9.82
N ILE A 62 -1.30 -0.36 10.72
CA ILE A 62 -1.81 0.31 11.91
C ILE A 62 -0.67 0.77 12.83
N LYS A 63 0.36 -0.05 13.03
CA LYS A 63 1.54 0.32 13.83
C LYS A 63 2.25 1.55 13.26
N THR A 64 2.45 1.61 11.95
CA THR A 64 3.04 2.76 11.27
C THR A 64 2.13 3.99 11.36
N ALA A 65 0.82 3.82 11.24
CA ALA A 65 -0.15 4.90 11.40
C ALA A 65 -0.06 5.54 12.80
N LEU A 66 -0.02 4.72 13.85
CA LEU A 66 0.17 5.19 15.23
C LEU A 66 1.51 5.92 15.40
N ALA A 67 2.59 5.39 14.82
CA ALA A 67 3.91 6.03 14.86
C ALA A 67 3.95 7.39 14.15
N LEU A 68 3.11 7.60 13.14
CA LEU A 68 2.95 8.86 12.42
C LEU A 68 1.79 9.72 12.97
N ASN A 69 1.40 9.49 14.23
CA ASN A 69 0.34 10.23 14.93
C ASN A 69 -0.99 10.29 14.17
N CYS A 70 -1.30 9.28 13.35
CA CYS A 70 -2.54 9.24 12.58
C CYS A 70 -3.70 8.81 13.47
N LYS A 71 -4.91 9.24 13.12
CA LYS A 71 -6.15 8.67 13.65
C LYS A 71 -6.45 7.37 12.92
N ILE A 72 -6.74 6.32 13.68
CA ILE A 72 -7.12 5.02 13.13
C ILE A 72 -8.63 5.02 12.86
N ALA A 73 -9.03 4.58 11.68
CA ALA A 73 -10.44 4.47 11.32
C ALA A 73 -11.10 3.32 12.09
N SER A 74 -12.31 3.56 12.64
CA SER A 74 -13.11 2.52 13.30
C SER A 74 -13.64 1.47 12.31
N GLN A 75 -13.83 1.88 11.05
CA GLN A 75 -14.22 1.02 9.94
C GLN A 75 -13.33 1.34 8.74
N THR A 76 -12.92 0.30 8.03
CA THR A 76 -12.10 0.42 6.82
C THR A 76 -12.52 -0.65 5.83
N LYS A 77 -12.37 -0.36 4.53
CA LYS A 77 -12.68 -1.30 3.45
C LYS A 77 -11.60 -1.28 2.39
N PHE A 78 -11.64 -2.30 1.54
CA PHE A 78 -10.85 -2.37 0.33
C PHE A 78 -11.72 -2.07 -0.89
N ASP A 79 -11.17 -1.31 -1.82
CA ASP A 79 -11.81 -0.83 -3.05
C ASP A 79 -11.01 -1.29 -4.27
N ARG A 80 -11.67 -1.35 -5.43
CA ARG A 80 -11.01 -1.67 -6.71
C ARG A 80 -10.72 -0.39 -7.48
N LYS A 81 -9.45 -0.11 -7.72
CA LYS A 81 -8.99 0.93 -8.65
C LYS A 81 -8.77 0.29 -10.02
N ASN A 82 -9.71 0.45 -10.94
CA ASN A 82 -9.68 -0.18 -12.26
C ASN A 82 -8.78 0.60 -13.23
N TYR A 83 -7.81 -0.06 -13.83
CA TYR A 83 -6.99 0.46 -14.93
C TYR A 83 -6.27 -0.70 -15.61
N PHE A 84 -6.06 -0.59 -16.92
CA PHE A 84 -5.38 -1.63 -17.68
C PHE A 84 -3.88 -1.34 -17.73
N TYR A 85 -3.09 -2.35 -17.36
CA TYR A 85 -1.65 -2.33 -17.53
C TYR A 85 -1.12 -3.77 -17.59
N PRO A 86 -0.08 -4.08 -18.39
CA PRO A 86 0.44 -5.45 -18.52
C PRO A 86 0.93 -6.07 -17.20
N ASP A 87 1.43 -5.24 -16.28
CA ASP A 87 1.88 -5.62 -14.94
C ASP A 87 0.74 -5.94 -13.96
N LEU A 88 -0.53 -5.70 -14.36
CA LEU A 88 -1.70 -5.81 -13.51
C LEU A 88 -2.69 -6.82 -14.10
N PRO A 89 -2.47 -8.13 -13.89
CA PRO A 89 -3.24 -9.19 -14.54
C PRO A 89 -4.75 -9.17 -14.20
N LYS A 90 -5.09 -8.51 -13.09
CA LYS A 90 -6.45 -8.39 -12.57
C LYS A 90 -7.28 -7.33 -13.31
N GLY A 91 -6.65 -6.41 -14.04
CA GLY A 91 -7.29 -5.21 -14.61
C GLY A 91 -7.74 -4.17 -13.57
N TYR A 92 -7.42 -4.41 -12.29
CA TYR A 92 -7.66 -3.49 -11.19
C TYR A 92 -6.69 -3.76 -10.03
N GLN A 93 -6.38 -2.70 -9.30
CA GLN A 93 -5.60 -2.78 -8.06
C GLN A 93 -6.56 -2.74 -6.87
N ILE A 94 -6.40 -3.67 -5.93
CA ILE A 94 -7.08 -3.58 -4.63
C ILE A 94 -6.40 -2.47 -3.84
N SER A 95 -7.17 -1.52 -3.32
CA SER A 95 -6.69 -0.30 -2.67
C SER A 95 -7.70 0.12 -1.59
N GLN A 96 -7.61 1.34 -1.07
CA GLN A 96 -8.61 1.96 -0.22
C GLN A 96 -8.87 3.38 -0.73
N TYR A 97 -10.14 3.74 -0.92
CA TYR A 97 -10.50 5.03 -1.51
C TYR A 97 -11.06 6.02 -0.51
N ASP A 98 -12.25 5.78 0.04
CA ASP A 98 -13.00 6.67 0.94
C ASP A 98 -12.77 6.35 2.42
N LEU A 99 -12.61 5.07 2.77
CA LEU A 99 -12.38 4.61 4.15
C LEU A 99 -10.95 4.04 4.33
N PRO A 100 -9.90 4.89 4.35
CA PRO A 100 -8.52 4.46 4.55
C PRO A 100 -8.33 3.91 5.97
N ILE A 101 -7.28 3.11 6.20
CA ILE A 101 -6.94 2.61 7.54
C ILE A 101 -6.67 3.75 8.52
N SER A 102 -6.02 4.82 8.07
CA SER A 102 -5.71 5.97 8.91
C SER A 102 -5.63 7.28 8.11
N ASN A 103 -5.85 8.39 8.83
CA ASN A 103 -5.78 9.75 8.30
C ASN A 103 -5.29 10.75 9.36
N ASP A 104 -5.16 12.01 8.95
CA ASP A 104 -4.87 13.16 9.83
C ASP A 104 -3.60 13.04 10.68
N GLY A 105 -2.59 12.30 10.19
CA GLY A 105 -1.30 12.20 10.85
C GLY A 105 -0.34 13.35 10.54
N PHE A 106 0.77 13.38 11.27
CA PHE A 106 1.86 14.33 11.07
C PHE A 106 3.22 13.72 11.44
N LEU A 107 4.27 14.25 10.82
CA LEU A 107 5.66 13.93 11.12
C LEU A 107 6.42 15.22 11.42
N GLU A 108 7.09 15.23 12.57
CA GLU A 108 7.97 16.30 13.02
C GLU A 108 9.41 15.98 12.63
N ILE A 109 10.11 16.98 12.09
CA ILE A 109 11.53 16.91 11.76
C ILE A 109 12.16 18.18 12.33
N ASP A 110 13.22 18.03 13.13
CA ASP A 110 13.95 19.13 13.77
C ASP A 110 13.03 20.13 14.50
N ASP A 111 12.13 19.64 15.36
CA ASP A 111 11.14 20.40 16.14
C ASP A 111 10.18 21.26 15.30
N LYS A 112 10.04 20.95 14.01
CA LYS A 112 9.10 21.58 13.08
C LYS A 112 8.17 20.53 12.50
N ILE A 113 6.86 20.81 12.55
CA ILE A 113 5.87 20.02 11.81
C ILE A 113 6.17 20.16 10.32
N THR A 114 6.67 19.09 9.72
CA THR A 114 7.16 19.11 8.34
C THR A 114 6.15 18.48 7.38
N TYR A 115 5.40 17.47 7.85
CA TYR A 115 4.33 16.86 7.06
C TYR A 115 3.01 16.95 7.80
N ARG A 116 2.00 17.57 7.18
CA ARG A 116 0.63 17.63 7.65
C ARG A 116 -0.25 16.81 6.70
N GLN A 117 -1.20 16.05 7.24
CA GLN A 117 -2.19 15.25 6.50
C GLN A 117 -1.63 13.94 5.90
N ILE A 118 -0.98 13.14 6.74
CA ILE A 118 -0.58 11.78 6.34
C ILE A 118 -1.83 10.91 6.22
N ARG A 119 -1.98 10.26 5.06
CA ARG A 119 -3.04 9.29 4.77
C ARG A 119 -2.41 7.97 4.34
N GLN A 120 -2.69 6.90 5.07
CA GLN A 120 -2.16 5.57 4.75
C GLN A 120 -3.20 4.68 4.10
N ARG A 121 -2.73 3.87 3.16
CA ARG A 121 -3.53 2.88 2.43
C ARG A 121 -2.71 1.61 2.29
N ALA A 122 -3.34 0.46 2.45
CA ALA A 122 -2.69 -0.83 2.21
C ALA A 122 -2.89 -1.28 0.76
N PHE A 123 -1.78 -1.59 0.07
CA PHE A 123 -1.77 -1.97 -1.34
C PHE A 123 -1.10 -3.33 -1.55
N PRO A 124 -1.48 -4.06 -2.61
CA PRO A 124 -0.66 -5.15 -3.12
C PRO A 124 0.58 -4.55 -3.77
N LYS A 125 1.71 -5.24 -3.64
CA LYS A 125 2.93 -4.92 -4.39
C LYS A 125 2.61 -4.91 -5.88
N ARG A 126 3.16 -3.93 -6.60
CA ARG A 126 3.24 -3.91 -8.05
C ARG A 126 3.97 -5.19 -8.50
N SER A 127 3.32 -6.05 -9.25
CA SER A 127 3.97 -7.21 -9.86
C SER A 127 4.96 -6.70 -10.89
N TRP A 128 6.22 -6.50 -10.52
CA TRP A 128 7.30 -6.48 -11.50
C TRP A 128 7.40 -7.91 -12.05
N THR A 129 6.57 -8.22 -13.04
CA THR A 129 6.75 -9.36 -13.93
C THR A 129 7.53 -8.87 -15.14
N THR A 130 8.83 -8.76 -14.94
CA THR A 130 9.86 -8.85 -15.98
C THR A 130 11.01 -9.63 -15.39
#